data_AF-A0A955LQ60-F1
#
_entry.id   AF-A0A955LQ60-F1
#
_cell.length_a   1.000
_cell.length_b   1.000
_cell.length_c   1.000
_cell.angle_alpha   90.00
_cell.angle_beta   90.00
_cell.angle_gamma   90.00
#
_symmetry.space_group_name_H-M   'P 1'
#
loop_
_entity.id
_entity.type
_entity.pdbx_description
1 polymer ?
#
loop_
_entity_poly.entity_id
_entity_poly.type
_entity_poly.pdbx_seq_one_letter_code
_entity_poly.pdbx_strand_id
1 'polypeptide(L)'
;MRKRLFTGLCGVVLLLTCSTVPADAAKDPNRVTTMNKIGDWFATVGKDDTEKRRILLERRKSRQERRVFKAHQKQQKRIQKQMRSQQRQIMETVDKKRMPHGRGGIDARE
;
A
#
# COMPACT_ATOMS: atom_id res chain seq x y z
N MET A 1 -43.82 -5.12 23.78
CA MET A 1 -42.85 -4.20 23.12
C MET A 1 -41.41 -4.77 23.23
N ARG A 2 -41.03 -5.77 22.43
CA ARG A 2 -39.70 -6.45 22.55
C ARG A 2 -38.92 -6.62 21.22
N LYS A 3 -39.36 -5.98 20.13
CA LYS A 3 -38.78 -6.17 18.78
C LYS A 3 -37.79 -5.10 18.33
N ARG A 4 -37.54 -4.05 19.14
CA ARG A 4 -36.68 -2.91 18.74
C ARG A 4 -35.24 -2.97 19.27
N LEU A 5 -34.93 -3.90 20.17
CA LEU A 5 -33.59 -4.05 20.75
C LEU A 5 -32.67 -4.99 19.95
N PHE A 6 -33.23 -5.88 19.13
CA PHE A 6 -32.43 -6.87 18.39
C PHE A 6 -31.76 -6.28 17.13
N THR A 7 -32.39 -5.32 16.47
CA THR A 7 -31.86 -4.72 15.22
C THR A 7 -30.66 -3.80 15.46
N GLY A 8 -30.55 -3.18 16.63
CA GLY A 8 -29.39 -2.35 16.98
C GLY A 8 -28.13 -3.17 17.26
N LEU A 9 -28.28 -4.35 17.87
CA LEU A 9 -27.14 -5.18 18.29
C LEU A 9 -26.42 -5.82 17.09
N CYS A 10 -27.15 -6.25 16.06
CA CYS A 10 -26.54 -6.76 14.82
C CYS A 10 -25.77 -5.68 14.04
N GLY A 11 -26.26 -4.43 14.01
CA GLY A 11 -25.59 -3.33 13.30
C GLY A 11 -24.26 -2.93 13.93
N VAL A 12 -24.19 -2.91 15.26
CA VAL A 12 -22.96 -2.58 16.00
C VAL A 12 -21.92 -3.70 15.90
N VAL A 13 -22.34 -4.97 15.89
CA VAL A 13 -21.43 -6.11 15.68
C VAL A 13 -20.85 -6.13 14.26
N LEU A 14 -21.62 -5.75 13.24
CA LEU A 14 -21.13 -5.66 11.86
C LEU A 14 -20.10 -4.52 11.67
N LEU A 15 -20.26 -3.41 12.39
CA LEU A 15 -19.30 -2.30 12.37
C LEU A 15 -18.02 -2.59 13.16
N LEU A 16 -18.11 -3.35 14.26
CA LEU A 16 -16.94 -3.75 15.07
C LEU A 16 -16.06 -4.82 14.41
N THR A 17 -16.62 -5.66 13.54
CA THR A 17 -15.84 -6.66 12.79
C THR A 17 -15.13 -6.10 11.56
N CYS A 18 -15.42 -4.86 11.15
CA CYS A 18 -14.88 -4.28 9.92
C CYS A 18 -13.57 -3.49 10.12
N SER A 19 -13.11 -3.29 11.37
CA SER A 19 -11.91 -2.48 11.67
C SER A 19 -10.63 -3.29 11.86
N THR A 20 -10.69 -4.62 11.94
CA THR A 20 -9.49 -5.46 11.99
C THR A 20 -9.13 -6.00 10.61
N VAL A 21 -8.78 -5.10 9.68
CA VAL A 21 -7.93 -5.52 8.55
C VAL A 21 -6.51 -5.52 9.11
N PRO A 22 -5.90 -6.69 9.38
CA PRO A 22 -4.56 -6.70 9.93
C PRO A 22 -3.62 -6.01 8.93
N ALA A 23 -2.95 -4.95 9.39
CA ALA A 23 -1.84 -4.26 8.71
C ALA A 23 -0.60 -5.17 8.49
N ASP A 24 -0.80 -6.47 8.59
CA ASP A 24 0.17 -7.55 8.70
C ASP A 24 0.56 -8.11 7.31
N ALA A 25 0.29 -7.37 6.24
CA ALA A 25 0.59 -7.76 4.86
C ALA A 25 2.09 -7.69 4.49
N ALA A 26 2.98 -7.55 5.47
CA ALA A 26 4.38 -7.16 5.25
C ALA A 26 5.45 -8.24 5.44
N LYS A 27 5.15 -9.46 5.92
CA LYS A 27 6.23 -10.33 6.43
C LYS A 27 6.56 -11.65 5.72
N ASP A 28 5.94 -12.03 4.61
CA ASP A 28 6.46 -13.18 3.85
C ASP A 28 6.09 -13.18 2.35
N PRO A 29 7.07 -13.23 1.43
CA PRO A 29 6.80 -13.30 -0.01
C PRO A 29 6.07 -14.59 -0.40
N ASN A 30 6.15 -15.63 0.44
CA ASN A 30 5.41 -16.90 0.30
C ASN A 30 4.17 -17.01 1.19
N ARG A 31 3.76 -15.94 1.89
CA ARG A 31 2.59 -16.01 2.77
C ARG A 31 1.32 -16.29 1.95
N VAL A 32 0.68 -17.42 2.25
CA VAL A 32 -0.65 -17.77 1.75
C VAL A 32 -1.67 -17.17 2.69
N THR A 33 -2.39 -16.14 2.25
CA THR A 33 -3.43 -15.49 3.05
C THR A 33 -4.71 -16.33 3.07
N THR A 34 -5.57 -16.13 4.06
CA THR A 34 -6.89 -16.78 4.12
C THR A 34 -7.70 -16.52 2.86
N MET A 35 -7.65 -15.28 2.34
CA MET A 35 -8.30 -14.92 1.08
C MET A 35 -7.74 -15.71 -0.13
N ASN A 36 -6.43 -15.98 -0.18
CA ASN A 36 -5.86 -16.82 -1.22
C ASN A 36 -6.41 -18.25 -1.14
N LYS A 37 -6.55 -18.82 0.07
CA LYS A 37 -7.10 -20.17 0.26
C LYS A 37 -8.56 -20.25 -0.20
N ILE A 38 -9.38 -19.26 0.13
CA ILE A 38 -10.78 -19.18 -0.31
C ILE A 38 -10.85 -19.07 -1.84
N GLY A 39 -10.09 -18.15 -2.44
CA GLY A 39 -10.07 -17.97 -3.89
C GLY A 39 -9.48 -19.18 -4.64
N ASP A 40 -8.59 -19.93 -4.01
CA ASP A 40 -8.03 -21.18 -4.54
C ASP A 40 -9.05 -22.33 -4.44
N TRP A 41 -9.85 -22.39 -3.36
CA TRP A 41 -10.98 -23.31 -3.25
C TRP A 41 -12.00 -23.06 -4.37
N PHE A 42 -12.48 -21.82 -4.55
CA PHE A 42 -13.40 -21.49 -5.65
C PHE A 42 -12.85 -21.85 -7.04
N ALA A 43 -11.54 -21.71 -7.25
CA ALA A 43 -10.91 -22.05 -8.53
C ALA A 43 -10.74 -23.56 -8.76
N THR A 44 -10.92 -24.39 -7.73
CA THR A 44 -10.68 -25.83 -7.76
C THR A 44 -11.94 -26.68 -7.53
N VAL A 45 -13.06 -26.07 -7.12
CA VAL A 45 -14.35 -26.76 -6.98
C VAL A 45 -14.77 -27.37 -8.32
N GLY A 46 -15.11 -28.67 -8.30
CA GLY A 46 -15.59 -29.41 -9.47
C GLY A 46 -14.52 -29.83 -10.48
N LYS A 47 -13.23 -29.59 -10.21
CA LYS A 47 -12.12 -30.00 -11.07
C LYS A 47 -11.51 -31.35 -10.66
N ASP A 48 -10.85 -32.03 -11.58
CA ASP A 48 -10.05 -33.21 -11.27
C ASP A 48 -8.74 -32.81 -10.57
N ASP A 49 -8.12 -33.74 -9.85
CA ASP A 49 -6.97 -33.40 -9.01
C ASP A 49 -5.73 -32.97 -9.80
N THR A 50 -5.61 -33.37 -11.07
CA THR A 50 -4.51 -32.92 -11.92
C THR A 50 -4.71 -31.47 -12.36
N GLU A 51 -5.93 -31.11 -12.76
CA GLU A 51 -6.29 -29.74 -13.14
C GLU A 51 -6.26 -28.81 -11.91
N LYS A 52 -6.73 -29.27 -10.74
CA LYS A 52 -6.60 -28.52 -9.48
C LYS A 52 -5.15 -28.13 -9.19
N ARG A 53 -4.23 -29.09 -9.26
CA ARG A 53 -2.79 -28.81 -9.00
C ARG A 53 -2.24 -27.80 -9.99
N ARG A 54 -2.60 -27.92 -11.27
CA ARG A 54 -2.20 -26.97 -12.32
C ARG A 54 -2.67 -25.55 -12.02
N ILE A 55 -3.96 -25.38 -11.72
CA ILE A 55 -4.59 -24.09 -11.40
C ILE A 55 -3.93 -23.47 -10.17
N LEU A 56 -3.70 -24.25 -9.11
CA LEU A 56 -3.08 -23.76 -7.89
C LEU A 56 -1.64 -23.29 -8.11
N LEU A 57 -0.85 -24.03 -8.90
CA LEU A 57 0.53 -23.65 -9.24
C LEU A 57 0.57 -22.36 -10.06
N GLU A 58 -0.27 -22.26 -11.08
CA GLU A 58 -0.35 -21.07 -11.92
C GLU A 58 -0.75 -19.83 -11.12
N ARG A 59 -1.78 -19.95 -10.26
CA ARG A 59 -2.22 -18.85 -9.39
C ARG A 59 -1.15 -18.46 -8.38
N ARG A 60 -0.38 -19.42 -7.85
CA ARG A 60 0.78 -19.13 -6.99
C ARG A 60 1.86 -18.35 -7.73
N LYS A 61 2.25 -18.80 -8.92
CA LYS A 61 3.24 -18.12 -9.77
C LYS A 61 2.80 -16.71 -10.12
N SER A 62 1.58 -16.52 -10.60
CA SER A 62 1.03 -15.21 -10.94
C SER A 62 1.02 -14.25 -9.75
N ARG A 63 0.68 -14.74 -8.54
CA ARG A 63 0.73 -13.92 -7.32
C ARG A 63 2.15 -13.51 -6.97
N GLN A 64 3.13 -14.40 -7.12
CA GLN A 64 4.54 -14.10 -6.86
C GLN A 64 5.05 -13.04 -7.84
N GLU A 65 4.80 -13.20 -9.13
CA GLU A 65 5.17 -12.22 -10.17
C GLU A 65 4.55 -10.85 -9.88
N ARG A 66 3.26 -10.80 -9.56
CA ARG A 66 2.58 -9.54 -9.19
C ARG A 66 3.18 -8.88 -7.94
N ARG A 67 3.60 -9.67 -6.94
CA ARG A 67 4.27 -9.15 -5.73
C ARG A 67 5.62 -8.54 -6.07
N VAL A 68 6.44 -9.25 -6.84
CA VAL A 68 7.75 -8.78 -7.31
C VAL A 68 7.59 -7.50 -8.12
N PHE A 69 6.69 -7.49 -9.11
CA PHE A 69 6.41 -6.31 -9.92
C PHE A 69 5.96 -5.10 -9.07
N LYS A 70 5.05 -5.31 -8.12
CA LYS A 70 4.62 -4.24 -7.20
C LYS A 70 5.74 -3.74 -6.30
N ALA A 71 6.64 -4.62 -5.84
CA ALA A 71 7.80 -4.24 -5.05
C ALA A 71 8.74 -3.34 -5.87
N HIS A 72 9.05 -3.73 -7.12
CA HIS A 72 9.84 -2.90 -8.03
C HIS A 72 9.19 -1.55 -8.30
N GLN A 73 7.88 -1.50 -8.61
CA GLN A 73 7.19 -0.23 -8.81
C GLN A 73 7.22 0.67 -7.56
N LYS A 74 7.05 0.10 -6.36
CA LYS A 74 7.15 0.86 -5.11
C LYS A 74 8.56 1.42 -4.92
N GLN A 75 9.58 0.64 -5.23
CA GLN A 75 10.97 1.08 -5.14
C GLN A 75 11.27 2.20 -6.13
N GLN A 76 10.85 2.06 -7.39
CA GLN A 76 10.99 3.11 -8.41
C GLN A 76 10.29 4.40 -7.99
N LYS A 77 9.06 4.31 -7.46
CA LYS A 77 8.34 5.48 -6.93
C LYS A 77 9.07 6.13 -5.75
N ARG A 78 9.70 5.34 -4.87
CA ARG A 78 10.50 5.88 -3.75
C ARG A 78 11.74 6.63 -4.27
N ILE A 79 12.47 6.05 -5.21
CA ILE A 79 13.63 6.67 -5.85
C ILE A 79 13.22 7.97 -6.55
N GLN A 80 12.13 7.96 -7.32
CA GLN A 80 11.64 9.15 -8.02
C GLN A 80 11.25 10.27 -7.05
N LYS A 81 10.62 9.94 -5.92
CA LYS A 81 10.31 10.92 -4.87
C LYS A 81 11.57 11.51 -4.24
N GLN A 82 12.57 10.67 -3.94
CA GLN A 82 13.86 11.11 -3.40
C GLN A 82 14.61 12.03 -4.37
N MET A 83 14.66 11.67 -5.65
CA MET A 83 15.25 12.49 -6.71
C MET A 83 14.58 13.87 -6.81
N ARG A 84 13.24 13.91 -6.79
CA ARG A 84 12.50 15.18 -6.81
C ARG A 84 12.79 16.05 -5.58
N SER A 85 12.89 15.45 -4.39
CA SER A 85 13.25 16.22 -3.18
C SER A 85 14.68 16.75 -3.25
N GLN A 86 15.63 15.96 -3.75
CA GLN A 86 17.02 16.39 -3.93
C GLN A 86 17.12 17.51 -4.97
N GLN A 87 16.42 17.41 -6.10
CA GLN A 87 16.37 18.46 -7.12
C GLN A 87 15.82 19.78 -6.55
N ARG A 88 14.78 19.73 -5.71
CA ARG A 88 14.25 20.93 -5.03
C ARG A 88 15.28 21.55 -4.10
N GLN A 89 15.94 20.74 -3.27
CA GLN A 89 17.00 21.23 -2.37
C GLN A 89 18.16 21.86 -3.15
N ILE A 90 18.58 21.24 -4.26
CA ILE A 90 19.63 21.79 -5.13
C ILE A 90 19.17 23.14 -5.71
N MET A 91 17.95 23.23 -6.26
CA MET A 91 17.42 24.51 -6.76
C MET A 91 17.37 25.58 -5.66
N GLU A 92 16.88 25.26 -4.46
CA GLU A 92 16.86 26.22 -3.35
C GLU A 92 18.28 26.71 -2.98
N THR A 93 19.27 25.81 -2.98
CA THR A 93 20.67 26.21 -2.74
C THR A 93 21.25 27.06 -3.87
N VAL A 94 20.92 26.76 -5.13
CA VAL A 94 21.35 27.54 -6.29
C VAL A 94 20.70 28.93 -6.29
N ASP A 95 19.40 29.03 -5.99
CA ASP A 95 18.67 30.30 -5.91
C ASP A 95 19.19 31.17 -4.77
N LYS A 96 19.45 30.59 -3.59
CA LYS A 96 20.11 31.32 -2.48
C LYS A 96 21.50 31.82 -2.87
N LYS A 97 22.26 31.06 -3.65
CA LYS A 97 23.60 31.46 -4.11
C LYS A 97 23.55 32.50 -5.23
N ARG A 98 22.49 32.50 -6.05
CA ARG A 98 22.22 33.52 -7.09
C ARG A 98 21.67 34.82 -6.53
N MET A 99 21.12 34.82 -5.31
CA MET A 99 20.71 36.02 -4.57
C MET A 99 21.77 36.33 -3.50
N PRO A 100 22.92 36.95 -3.83
CA PRO A 100 23.78 37.52 -2.80
C PRO A 100 22.94 38.51 -2.00
N HIS A 101 23.01 38.45 -0.67
CA HIS A 101 22.23 39.26 0.26
C HIS A 101 22.16 40.74 -0.13
N GLY A 102 21.15 41.10 -0.93
CA GLY A 102 20.68 42.47 -1.12
C GLY A 102 19.82 42.85 0.07
N ARG A 103 20.43 42.91 1.25
CA ARG A 103 19.80 43.50 2.44
C ARG A 103 20.86 44.12 3.35
N GLY A 104 21.69 44.97 2.77
CA GLY A 104 22.31 46.09 3.48
C GLY A 104 21.33 47.26 3.48
N GLY A 105 20.25 47.15 4.24
CA GLY A 105 19.51 48.32 4.69
C GLY A 105 20.31 48.91 5.84
N ILE A 106 21.12 49.93 5.55
CA ILE A 106 21.87 50.69 6.54
C ILE A 106 21.54 52.17 6.30
N ASP A 107 20.74 52.67 7.24
CA ASP A 107 20.73 54.02 7.80
C ASP A 107 20.19 55.17 6.95
N ALA A 108 18.87 55.35 7.01
CA ALA A 108 18.30 56.69 7.09
C ALA A 108 18.72 57.29 8.45
N ARG A 109 19.88 57.97 8.47
CA ARG A 109 20.36 58.74 9.62
C ARG A 109 19.76 60.15 9.52
N GLU A 110 19.26 60.58 10.68
CA GLU A 110 18.57 61.84 11.03
C GLU A 110 19.14 63.12 10.41
#